data_AF-A0A356F1P9-F1
#
_entry.id   AF-A0A356F1P9-F1
#
_cell.length_a   1.000
_cell.length_b   1.000
_cell.length_c   1.000
_cell.angle_alpha   90.00
_cell.angle_beta   90.00
_cell.angle_gamma   90.00
#
_symmetry.space_group_name_H-M   'P 1'
#
loop_
_entity.id
_entity.type
_entity.pdbx_description
1 polymer ?
#
loop_
_entity_poly.entity_id
_entity_poly.type
_entity_poly.pdbx_seq_one_letter_code
_entity_poly.pdbx_strand_id
1 'polypeptide(L)'
;MKKLKIIIITLLNCINIYLLYSTVGYLILAIKTPKITGDTPTTFMGMYIMSITFGAIFLILMSLTVFLAIKFFRPKKVKDLQSPKNHES
;
A
#
# COMPACT_ATOMS: atom_id res chain seq x y z
N MET A 1 -15.46 -16.84 -1.32
CA MET A 1 -14.43 -16.16 -0.48
C MET A 1 -13.16 -15.73 -1.22
N LYS A 2 -12.59 -16.50 -2.17
CA LYS A 2 -11.37 -16.08 -2.90
C LYS A 2 -11.54 -14.77 -3.68
N LYS A 3 -12.69 -14.60 -4.37
CA LYS A 3 -13.03 -13.36 -5.11
C LYS A 3 -13.06 -12.12 -4.21
N LEU A 4 -13.62 -12.23 -3.00
CA LEU A 4 -13.68 -11.13 -2.03
C LEU A 4 -12.28 -10.69 -1.55
N LYS A 5 -11.37 -11.63 -1.32
CA LYS A 5 -9.98 -11.32 -0.92
C LYS A 5 -9.22 -10.54 -2.00
N ILE A 6 -9.44 -10.90 -3.27
CA ILE A 6 -8.87 -10.20 -4.41
C ILE A 6 -9.43 -8.77 -4.46
N ILE A 7 -10.75 -8.60 -4.34
CA ILE A 7 -11.39 -7.27 -4.34
C ILE A 7 -10.82 -6.37 -3.24
N ILE A 8 -10.64 -6.88 -2.02
CA ILE A 8 -10.07 -6.11 -0.90
C ILE A 8 -8.63 -5.67 -1.20
N ILE A 9 -7.79 -6.56 -1.73
CA ILE A 9 -6.41 -6.22 -2.11
C ILE A 9 -6.38 -5.20 -3.24
N THR A 10 -7.27 -5.33 -4.23
CA THR A 10 -7.39 -4.35 -5.32
C THR A 10 -7.80 -2.97 -4.80
N LEU A 11 -8.79 -2.89 -3.91
CA LEU A 11 -9.21 -1.62 -3.31
C LEU A 11 -8.08 -0.98 -2.49
N LEU A 12 -7.38 -1.76 -1.67
CA LEU A 12 -6.21 -1.28 -0.92
C LEU A 12 -5.11 -0.75 -1.84
N ASN A 13 -4.88 -1.40 -2.98
CA ASN A 13 -3.92 -0.91 -3.99
C ASN A 13 -4.38 0.39 -4.67
N CYS A 14 -5.68 0.55 -4.95
CA CYS A 14 -6.19 1.83 -5.46
C CYS A 14 -5.93 2.98 -4.47
N ILE A 15 -6.12 2.72 -3.16
CA ILE A 15 -5.79 3.69 -2.11
C ILE A 15 -4.28 3.96 -2.08
N ASN A 16 -3.44 2.93 -2.16
CA ASN A 16 -1.98 3.11 -2.20
C ASN A 16 -1.53 3.98 -3.40
N ILE A 17 -2.09 3.75 -4.59
CA ILE A 17 -1.80 4.54 -5.78
C ILE A 17 -2.21 6.01 -5.56
N TYR A 18 -3.38 6.25 -4.98
CA TYR A 18 -3.84 7.60 -4.65
C TYR A 18 -2.90 8.30 -3.63
N LEU A 19 -2.48 7.60 -2.59
CA LEU A 19 -1.56 8.14 -1.58
C LEU A 19 -0.19 8.46 -2.19
N LEU A 20 0.33 7.60 -3.06
CA LEU A 20 1.57 7.82 -3.78
C LEU A 20 1.46 9.02 -4.72
N TYR A 21 0.37 9.09 -5.50
CA TYR A 21 0.09 10.22 -6.38
C TYR A 21 0.01 11.55 -5.60
N SER A 22 -0.69 11.56 -4.47
CA SER A 22 -0.80 12.74 -3.60
C SER A 22 0.56 13.15 -3.04
N THR A 23 1.36 12.17 -2.58
CA THR A 23 2.73 12.40 -2.08
C THR A 23 3.58 13.11 -3.13
N VAL A 24 3.64 12.55 -4.34
CA VAL A 24 4.40 13.14 -5.44
C VAL A 24 3.83 14.49 -5.85
N GLY A 25 2.51 14.64 -5.90
CA GLY A 25 1.82 15.89 -6.21
C GLY A 25 2.20 17.03 -5.26
N TYR A 26 2.09 16.81 -3.95
CA TYR A 26 2.48 17.80 -2.94
C TYR A 26 3.98 18.11 -2.97
N LEU A 27 4.83 17.13 -3.25
CA LEU A 27 6.26 17.35 -3.42
C LEU A 27 6.57 18.25 -4.63
N ILE A 28 5.95 17.97 -5.78
CA ILE A 28 6.12 18.78 -7.00
C ILE A 28 5.62 20.21 -6.77
N LEU A 29 4.47 20.36 -6.13
CA LEU A 29 3.93 21.68 -5.80
C LEU A 29 4.86 22.45 -4.86
N ALA A 30 5.42 21.79 -3.84
CA ALA A 30 6.39 22.41 -2.95
C ALA A 30 7.63 22.89 -3.71
N ILE A 31 8.21 22.06 -4.59
CA ILE A 31 9.41 22.42 -5.38
C ILE A 31 9.13 23.59 -6.35
N LYS A 32 7.92 23.63 -6.95
CA LYS A 32 7.53 24.68 -7.89
C LYS A 32 7.07 25.97 -7.22
N THR A 33 6.84 25.98 -5.90
CA THR A 33 6.41 27.18 -5.18
C THR A 33 7.59 28.15 -5.06
N PRO A 34 7.49 29.39 -5.58
CA PRO A 34 8.59 30.33 -5.57
C PRO A 34 8.98 30.70 -4.12
N LYS A 35 10.27 30.57 -3.80
CA LYS A 35 10.88 30.84 -2.48
C LYS A 35 10.82 32.32 -2.03
N ILE A 36 10.17 33.21 -2.77
CA ILE A 36 10.44 34.63 -2.67
C ILE A 36 9.23 35.36 -2.05
N THR A 37 9.54 36.09 -0.97
CA THR A 37 8.80 37.15 -0.26
C THR A 37 7.63 36.78 0.67
N GLY A 38 7.89 36.92 1.98
CA GLY A 38 6.93 37.35 2.99
C GLY A 38 6.05 36.27 3.61
N ASP A 39 5.13 35.72 2.84
CA ASP A 39 4.00 34.90 3.34
C ASP A 39 4.04 33.42 2.90
N THR A 40 4.95 33.07 1.99
CA THR A 40 5.09 31.75 1.38
C THR A 40 5.82 30.65 2.18
N PRO A 41 6.56 30.90 3.29
CA PRO A 41 7.25 29.83 4.02
C PRO A 41 6.29 28.77 4.59
N THR A 42 5.15 29.20 5.11
CA THR A 42 4.16 28.33 5.76
C THR A 42 3.44 27.43 4.76
N THR A 43 3.10 27.93 3.58
CA THR A 43 2.48 27.12 2.52
C THR A 43 3.47 26.10 1.95
N PHE A 44 4.72 26.50 1.74
CA PHE A 44 5.80 25.59 1.31
C PHE A 44 6.05 24.48 2.35
N MET A 45 6.21 24.85 3.63
CA MET A 45 6.34 23.88 4.73
C MET A 45 5.13 22.96 4.80
N GLY A 46 3.91 23.51 4.65
CA GLY A 46 2.66 22.75 4.68
C GLY A 46 2.58 21.70 3.58
N MET A 47 2.98 22.03 2.35
CA MET A 47 3.04 21.06 1.24
C MET A 47 4.09 19.96 1.50
N TYR A 48 5.24 20.32 2.07
CA TYR A 48 6.25 19.32 2.47
C TYR A 48 5.74 18.38 3.56
N ILE A 49 5.10 18.92 4.61
CA ILE A 49 4.51 18.13 5.69
C ILE A 49 3.45 17.18 5.11
N MET A 50 2.54 17.69 4.27
CA MET A 50 1.51 16.87 3.64
C MET A 50 2.14 15.76 2.79
N SER A 51 3.16 16.07 1.97
CA SER A 51 3.89 15.05 1.21
C SER A 51 4.46 13.95 2.12
N ILE A 52 5.11 14.32 3.23
CA ILE A 52 5.70 13.36 4.17
C ILE A 52 4.60 12.52 4.84
N THR A 53 3.50 13.15 5.27
CA THR A 53 2.37 12.46 5.90
C THR A 53 1.73 11.45 4.96
N PHE A 54 1.40 11.84 3.73
CA PHE A 54 0.83 10.93 2.72
C PHE A 54 1.82 9.80 2.37
N GLY A 55 3.12 10.11 2.28
CA GLY A 55 4.18 9.13 2.01
C GLY A 55 4.33 8.10 3.13
N ALA A 56 4.27 8.55 4.39
CA ALA A 56 4.33 7.66 5.55
C ALA A 56 3.11 6.73 5.62
N ILE A 57 1.90 7.26 5.40
CA ILE A 57 0.67 6.45 5.36
C ILE A 57 0.75 5.43 4.21
N PHE A 58 1.23 5.83 3.03
CA PHE A 58 1.46 4.94 1.91
C PHE A 58 2.38 3.77 2.29
N LEU A 59 3.53 4.03 2.91
CA LEU A 59 4.48 2.97 3.28
C LEU A 59 3.87 1.95 4.25
N ILE A 60 3.11 2.43 5.24
CA ILE A 60 2.41 1.57 6.21
C ILE A 60 1.36 0.71 5.51
N LEU A 61 0.51 1.34 4.69
CA LEU A 61 -0.60 0.67 4.01
C LEU A 61 -0.11 -0.31 2.93
N MET A 62 0.96 0.04 2.22
CA MET A 62 1.63 -0.84 1.25
C MET A 62 2.22 -2.06 1.94
N SER A 63 2.91 -1.88 3.07
CA SER A 63 3.45 -2.99 3.88
C SER A 63 2.34 -3.95 4.34
N LEU A 64 1.22 -3.41 4.82
CA LEU A 64 0.04 -4.19 5.19
C LEU A 64 -0.54 -4.96 4.00
N THR A 65 -0.63 -4.30 2.84
CA THR A 65 -1.17 -4.89 1.61
C THR A 65 -0.32 -6.07 1.14
N VAL A 66 1.02 -5.91 1.15
CA VAL A 66 1.96 -6.99 0.82
C VAL A 66 1.84 -8.14 1.81
N PHE A 67 1.78 -7.85 3.12
CA PHE A 67 1.60 -8.88 4.15
C PHE A 67 0.31 -9.69 3.95
N LEU A 68 -0.82 -9.01 3.69
CA LEU A 68 -2.10 -9.66 3.43
C LEU A 68 -2.08 -10.47 2.14
N ALA A 69 -1.46 -9.95 1.08
CA ALA A 69 -1.29 -10.68 -0.17
C ALA A 69 -0.50 -11.97 0.05
N ILE A 70 0.64 -11.90 0.74
CA ILE A 70 1.43 -13.10 1.09
C ILE A 70 0.57 -14.07 1.89
N LYS A 71 -0.14 -13.62 2.93
CA LYS A 71 -0.98 -14.49 3.77
C LYS A 71 -2.12 -15.15 2.99
N PHE A 72 -2.73 -14.45 2.03
CA PHE A 72 -3.88 -14.96 1.27
C PHE A 72 -3.49 -15.84 0.08
N PHE A 73 -2.34 -15.58 -0.53
CA PHE A 73 -1.85 -16.31 -1.70
C PHE A 73 -0.77 -17.34 -1.37
N ARG A 74 -0.31 -17.45 -0.11
CA ARG A 74 0.60 -18.53 0.29
C ARG A 74 -0.07 -19.86 -0.06
N PRO A 75 0.54 -20.67 -0.95
CA PRO A 75 -0.01 -21.99 -1.23
C PRO A 75 -0.07 -22.74 0.09
N LYS A 76 -1.26 -23.24 0.46
CA LYS A 76 -1.36 -24.26 1.50
C LYS A 76 -0.43 -25.38 1.05
N LYS A 77 0.70 -25.58 1.74
CA LYS A 77 1.48 -26.81 1.57
C LYS A 77 0.50 -27.95 1.85
N VAL A 78 0.11 -28.66 0.79
CA VAL A 78 -0.67 -29.88 0.89
C VAL A 78 0.19 -30.84 1.70
N LYS A 79 -0.18 -31.07 2.96
CA LYS A 79 0.42 -32.07 3.82
C LYS A 79 -0.26 -33.44 3.68
N ASP A 80 -1.01 -33.65 2.59
CA ASP A 80 -1.87 -34.83 2.40
C ASP A 80 -1.62 -35.53 1.06
N LEU A 81 -0.36 -35.71 0.68
CA LEU A 81 0.03 -36.54 -0.46
C LEU A 81 1.00 -37.65 -0.04
N GLN A 82 0.70 -38.28 1.08
CA GLN A 82 1.04 -39.68 1.34
C GLN A 82 -0.13 -40.33 2.10
N SER A 83 -1.18 -40.67 1.37
CA SER A 83 -1.98 -41.86 1.68
C SER A 83 -1.63 -42.90 0.61
N PRO A 84 -1.58 -44.18 0.97
CA PRO A 84 -2.82 -44.92 0.77
C PRO A 84 -3.24 -45.70 2.02
N LYS A 85 -4.55 -45.67 2.23
CA LYS A 85 -5.29 -46.75 2.90
C LYS A 85 -4.87 -48.09 2.30
N ASN A 86 -4.29 -48.97 3.10
CA ASN A 86 -4.40 -50.41 2.85
C ASN A 86 -5.62 -50.90 3.61
N HIS A 87 -6.71 -51.05 2.87
CA HIS A 87 -7.83 -51.94 3.20
C HIS A 87 -7.78 -53.04 2.14
N GLU A 88 -7.54 -54.28 2.57
CA GLU A 88 -7.65 -55.60 1.90
C GLU A 88 -6.64 -56.50 2.62
N SER A 89 -6.96 -57.62 3.28
CA SER A 89 -8.19 -58.40 3.48
C SER A 89 -8.06 -59.14 4.81
#